data_AF-A0AB33KD03-F1
#
_entry.id   AF-A0AB33KD03-F1
#
_cell.length_a   1.000
_cell.length_b   1.000
_cell.length_c   1.000
_cell.angle_alpha   90.00
_cell.angle_beta   90.00
_cell.angle_gamma   90.00
#
_symmetry.space_group_name_H-M   'P 1'
#
loop_
_entity.id
_entity.type
_entity.pdbx_description
1 polymer ?
#
loop_
_entity_poly.entity_id
_entity_poly.type
_entity_poly.pdbx_seq_one_letter_code
_entity_poly.pdbx_strand_id
1 'polypeptide(L)'
;MRPEDTDGTGGNGLQVPMTWLSTEYIADELLRTGDLMEPSTLEFRAGRDALALTMFLCAFPGDTSAARALPERRVDELRMLTAYECTWRSWVCERLADAERHATPGDPDLALARATWRWLEETELLAADLDAIGPASWGPSADAAEEGEVRVWTPAWQLGLPLGHLAVHLC
;
A
#
# COMPACT_ATOMS: atom_id res chain seq x y z
N MET A 1 38.58 -24.39 38.71
CA MET A 1 37.93 -24.12 37.42
C MET A 1 36.64 -23.37 37.72
N ARG A 2 36.60 -22.08 37.40
CA ARG A 2 35.40 -21.24 37.46
C ARG A 2 34.76 -21.28 36.07
N PRO A 3 33.42 -21.35 35.94
CA PRO A 3 32.79 -21.20 34.64
C PRO A 3 32.98 -19.75 34.18
N GLU A 4 33.30 -19.64 32.90
CA GLU A 4 33.56 -18.40 32.19
C GLU A 4 32.21 -17.76 31.90
N ASP A 5 31.99 -16.55 32.42
CA ASP A 5 30.84 -15.72 32.05
C ASP A 5 31.00 -15.33 30.57
N THR A 6 30.30 -16.05 29.68
CA THR A 6 30.08 -15.60 28.30
C THR A 6 29.13 -14.42 28.34
N ASP A 7 29.69 -13.24 28.55
CA ASP A 7 29.02 -11.95 28.40
C ASP A 7 28.83 -11.69 26.89
N GLY A 8 27.83 -12.37 26.33
CA GLY A 8 27.45 -12.30 24.92
C GLY A 8 26.68 -11.03 24.60
N THR A 9 27.31 -9.86 24.72
CA THR A 9 26.77 -8.62 24.15
C THR A 9 27.16 -8.54 22.67
N GLY A 10 26.59 -9.44 21.88
CA GLY A 10 26.67 -9.45 20.42
C GLY A 10 25.27 -9.32 19.84
N GLY A 11 24.73 -8.10 19.84
CA GLY A 11 23.33 -7.86 19.49
C GLY A 11 23.12 -6.57 18.70
N ASN A 12 24.02 -6.23 17.78
CA ASN A 12 23.75 -5.25 16.72
C ASN A 12 22.85 -5.90 15.63
N GLY A 13 21.80 -6.61 16.06
CA GLY A 13 20.85 -7.25 15.18
C GLY A 13 19.97 -6.18 14.57
N LEU A 14 20.07 -5.98 13.25
CA LEU A 14 19.13 -5.17 12.50
C LEU A 14 17.71 -5.61 12.87
N GLN A 15 16.93 -4.72 13.49
CA GLN A 15 15.53 -5.01 13.79
C GLN A 15 14.78 -5.24 12.48
N VAL A 16 14.14 -6.40 12.35
CA VAL A 16 13.35 -6.74 11.16
C VAL A 16 11.97 -6.07 11.29
N PRO A 17 11.52 -5.28 10.30
CA PRO A 17 10.24 -4.58 10.33
C PRO A 17 9.07 -5.54 10.05
N MET A 18 8.78 -6.39 11.04
CA MET A 18 7.81 -7.47 10.88
C MET A 18 6.38 -6.97 10.70
N THR A 19 6.02 -5.84 11.29
CA THR A 19 4.67 -5.27 11.19
C THR A 19 4.42 -4.80 9.77
N TRP A 20 5.35 -4.01 9.21
CA TRP A 20 5.29 -3.50 7.86
C TRP A 20 5.26 -4.63 6.84
N LEU A 21 6.18 -5.60 6.95
CA LEU A 21 6.26 -6.72 6.01
C LEU A 21 4.99 -7.57 6.02
N SER A 22 4.36 -7.74 7.19
CA SER A 22 3.06 -8.42 7.30
C SER A 22 1.95 -7.65 6.58
N THR A 23 1.88 -6.33 6.79
CA THR A 23 0.87 -5.49 6.13
C THR A 23 1.07 -5.41 4.61
N GLU A 24 2.33 -5.37 4.15
CA GLU A 24 2.67 -5.38 2.72
C GLU A 24 2.26 -6.70 2.07
N TYR A 25 2.58 -7.83 2.72
CA TYR A 25 2.20 -9.16 2.24
C TYR A 25 0.67 -9.32 2.13
N ILE A 26 -0.07 -8.88 3.15
CA ILE A 26 -1.54 -9.00 3.14
C ILE A 26 -2.14 -8.10 2.07
N ALA A 27 -1.66 -6.86 1.92
CA ALA A 27 -2.13 -5.97 0.86
C ALA A 27 -1.86 -6.56 -0.53
N ASP A 28 -0.67 -7.12 -0.75
CA ASP A 28 -0.25 -7.76 -1.99
C ASP A 28 -1.14 -8.96 -2.35
N GLU A 29 -1.46 -9.83 -1.38
CA GLU A 29 -2.38 -10.96 -1.59
C GLU A 29 -3.82 -10.53 -1.89
N LEU A 30 -4.33 -9.46 -1.26
CA LEU A 30 -5.68 -8.95 -1.55
C LEU A 30 -5.75 -8.38 -2.98
N LEU A 31 -4.73 -7.63 -3.41
CA LEU A 31 -4.68 -7.12 -4.79
C LEU A 31 -4.57 -8.25 -5.82
N ARG A 32 -3.75 -9.28 -5.55
CA ARG A 32 -3.66 -10.46 -6.44
C ARG A 32 -4.99 -11.21 -6.52
N THR A 33 -5.69 -11.35 -5.40
CA THR A 33 -7.00 -12.03 -5.37
C THR A 33 -8.03 -11.26 -6.19
N GLY A 34 -7.96 -9.93 -6.19
CA GLY A 34 -8.84 -9.08 -6.99
C GLY A 34 -8.53 -9.04 -8.49
N ASP A 35 -7.36 -9.54 -8.93
CA ASP A 35 -6.89 -9.53 -10.33
C ASP A 35 -7.06 -8.17 -11.04
N LEU A 36 -6.83 -7.09 -10.30
CA LEU A 36 -7.15 -5.73 -10.76
C LEU A 36 -6.11 -5.15 -11.72
N MET A 37 -4.83 -5.48 -11.51
CA MET A 37 -3.69 -4.97 -12.28
C MET A 37 -2.57 -6.02 -12.32
N GLU A 38 -1.75 -5.99 -13.36
CA GLU A 38 -0.58 -6.87 -13.45
C GLU A 38 0.43 -6.53 -12.32
N PRO A 39 0.96 -7.52 -11.57
CA PRO A 39 1.81 -7.27 -10.39
C PRO A 39 3.10 -6.47 -10.63
N SER A 40 3.58 -6.39 -11.88
CA SER A 40 4.78 -5.62 -12.24
C SER A 40 4.51 -4.13 -12.51
N THR A 41 3.26 -3.70 -12.48
CA THR A 41 2.85 -2.33 -12.80
C THR A 41 3.04 -1.38 -11.62
N LEU A 42 3.19 -0.08 -11.90
CA LEU A 42 3.31 0.94 -10.85
C LEU A 42 1.98 1.18 -10.16
N GLU A 43 0.88 0.95 -10.87
CA GLU A 43 -0.50 1.02 -10.43
C GLU A 43 -0.79 -0.08 -9.40
N PHE A 44 -0.36 -1.33 -9.68
CA PHE A 44 -0.42 -2.42 -8.70
C PHE A 44 0.37 -2.05 -7.44
N ARG A 45 1.60 -1.54 -7.61
CA ARG A 45 2.40 -1.10 -6.46
C ARG A 45 1.70 0.01 -5.68
N ALA A 46 1.11 1.00 -6.36
CA ALA A 46 0.40 2.09 -5.71
C ALA A 46 -0.79 1.58 -4.88
N GLY A 47 -1.57 0.64 -5.40
CA GLY A 47 -2.68 0.04 -4.68
C GLY A 47 -2.22 -0.78 -3.47
N ARG A 48 -1.20 -1.61 -3.65
CA ARG A 48 -0.57 -2.37 -2.57
C ARG A 48 -0.03 -1.46 -1.47
N ASP A 49 0.75 -0.45 -1.84
CA ASP A 49 1.41 0.46 -0.91
C ASP A 49 0.38 1.32 -0.15
N ALA A 50 -0.69 1.79 -0.81
CA ALA A 50 -1.78 2.53 -0.17
C ALA A 50 -2.56 1.65 0.83
N LEU A 51 -2.84 0.41 0.46
CA LEU A 51 -3.57 -0.53 1.32
C LEU A 51 -2.71 -0.98 2.51
N ALA A 52 -1.44 -1.31 2.28
CA ALA A 52 -0.48 -1.68 3.33
C ALA A 52 -0.32 -0.53 4.35
N LEU A 53 -0.17 0.71 3.87
CA LEU A 53 -0.06 1.88 4.72
C LEU A 53 -1.33 2.11 5.55
N THR A 54 -2.51 1.91 4.96
CA THR A 54 -3.78 2.00 5.67
C THR A 54 -3.87 0.97 6.79
N MET A 55 -3.54 -0.30 6.51
CA MET A 55 -3.52 -1.35 7.51
C MET A 55 -2.51 -1.04 8.62
N PHE A 56 -1.29 -0.68 8.26
CA PHE A 56 -0.22 -0.35 9.20
C PHE A 56 -0.67 0.73 10.21
N LEU A 57 -1.23 1.83 9.70
CA LEU A 57 -1.66 2.98 10.51
C LEU A 57 -2.93 2.71 11.34
N CYS A 58 -3.70 1.69 11.00
CA CYS A 58 -4.80 1.17 11.82
C CYS A 58 -4.32 0.28 12.99
N ALA A 59 -3.01 0.21 13.23
CA ALA A 59 -2.39 -0.71 14.19
C ALA A 59 -2.75 -2.17 13.88
N PHE A 60 -2.56 -2.57 12.63
CA PHE A 60 -2.65 -3.95 12.17
C PHE A 60 -1.36 -4.75 12.48
N PRO A 61 -1.01 -4.97 13.77
CA PRO A 61 -0.34 -6.22 14.11
C PRO A 61 -0.94 -6.81 15.39
N GLY A 62 -1.97 -7.60 15.22
CA GLY A 62 -2.60 -8.29 16.34
C GLY A 62 -3.42 -9.45 15.86
N ASP A 63 -2.74 -10.55 15.53
CA ASP A 63 -3.33 -11.88 15.42
C ASP A 63 -4.08 -12.22 14.11
N THR A 64 -3.63 -11.68 12.98
CA THR A 64 -3.95 -12.24 11.66
C THR A 64 -2.84 -13.20 11.24
N SER A 65 -2.97 -14.47 11.64
CA SER A 65 -2.26 -15.56 10.97
C SER A 65 -2.44 -15.38 9.47
N ALA A 66 -1.34 -15.19 8.73
CA ALA A 66 -1.26 -14.87 7.29
C ALA A 66 -1.99 -15.86 6.35
N ALA A 67 -2.69 -16.86 6.90
CA ALA A 67 -3.42 -17.91 6.20
C ALA A 67 -4.95 -17.85 6.37
N ARG A 68 -5.51 -16.85 7.07
CA ARG A 68 -6.98 -16.72 7.24
C ARG A 68 -7.45 -15.40 6.63
N ALA A 69 -8.53 -15.48 5.85
CA ALA A 69 -9.24 -14.33 5.29
C ALA A 69 -9.49 -13.26 6.36
N LEU A 70 -9.42 -11.98 5.97
CA LEU A 70 -9.68 -10.87 6.88
C LEU A 70 -11.09 -10.99 7.51
N PRO A 71 -11.25 -10.79 8.83
CA PRO A 71 -12.57 -10.77 9.43
C PRO A 71 -13.46 -9.69 8.80
N GLU A 72 -14.77 -9.95 8.62
CA GLU A 72 -15.71 -9.01 7.96
C GLU A 72 -15.64 -7.59 8.54
N ARG A 73 -15.59 -7.46 9.87
CA ARG A 73 -15.44 -6.15 10.54
C ARG A 73 -14.22 -5.36 10.06
N ARG A 74 -13.12 -6.05 9.75
CA ARG A 74 -11.87 -5.43 9.27
C ARG A 74 -11.98 -5.02 7.81
N VAL A 75 -12.65 -5.84 7.01
CA VAL A 75 -12.99 -5.50 5.63
C VAL A 75 -13.85 -4.23 5.60
N ASP A 76 -14.87 -4.13 6.46
CA ASP A 76 -15.73 -2.94 6.53
C ASP A 76 -14.96 -1.68 6.97
N GLU A 77 -14.05 -1.81 7.94
CA GLU A 77 -13.17 -0.71 8.38
C GLU A 77 -12.27 -0.22 7.24
N LEU A 78 -11.64 -1.14 6.50
CA LEU A 78 -10.81 -0.80 5.35
C LEU A 78 -11.64 -0.16 4.22
N ARG A 79 -12.85 -0.65 3.95
CA ARG A 79 -13.76 -0.04 2.96
C ARG A 79 -14.08 1.40 3.31
N MET A 80 -14.42 1.67 4.58
CA MET A 80 -14.72 3.03 5.02
C MET A 80 -13.51 3.97 4.87
N LEU A 81 -12.31 3.51 5.24
CA LEU A 81 -11.10 4.34 5.17
C LEU A 81 -10.64 4.60 3.73
N THR A 82 -10.83 3.64 2.84
CA THR A 82 -10.41 3.74 1.43
C THR A 82 -11.44 4.41 0.53
N ALA A 83 -12.69 4.57 0.96
CA ALA A 83 -13.76 5.18 0.18
C ALA A 83 -13.63 6.70 -0.05
N TYR A 84 -12.80 7.40 0.73
CA TYR A 84 -12.78 8.87 0.76
C TYR A 84 -11.38 9.44 0.48
N GLU A 85 -11.05 9.63 -0.80
CA GLU A 85 -9.72 10.05 -1.27
C GLU A 85 -9.23 11.36 -0.66
N CYS A 86 -10.06 12.42 -0.66
CA CYS A 86 -9.67 13.74 -0.16
C CYS A 86 -9.39 13.76 1.35
N THR A 87 -10.01 12.85 2.12
CA THR A 87 -9.79 12.75 3.57
C THR A 87 -8.69 11.76 3.92
N TRP A 88 -8.44 10.77 3.07
CA TRP A 88 -7.46 9.72 3.33
C TRP A 88 -6.04 10.27 3.42
N ARG A 89 -5.64 11.19 2.52
CA ARG A 89 -4.31 11.83 2.60
C ARG A 89 -4.10 12.54 3.94
N SER A 90 -5.05 13.38 4.36
CA SER A 90 -4.95 14.09 5.64
C SER A 90 -4.91 13.11 6.81
N TRP A 91 -5.72 12.06 6.76
CA TRP A 91 -5.72 10.97 7.75
C TRP A 91 -4.36 10.28 7.83
N VAL A 92 -3.73 9.93 6.71
CA VAL A 92 -2.39 9.30 6.67
C VAL A 92 -1.35 10.22 7.31
N CYS A 93 -1.32 11.50 6.93
CA CYS A 93 -0.39 12.47 7.51
C CYS A 93 -0.56 12.58 9.03
N GLU A 94 -1.80 12.66 9.52
CA GLU A 94 -2.09 12.71 10.96
C GLU A 94 -1.65 11.44 11.68
N ARG A 95 -1.94 10.26 11.13
CA ARG A 95 -1.60 8.98 11.75
C ARG A 95 -0.09 8.72 11.74
N LEU A 96 0.62 9.08 10.66
CA LEU A 96 2.09 9.00 10.63
C LEU A 96 2.71 9.92 11.68
N ALA A 97 2.25 11.18 11.76
CA ALA A 97 2.73 12.12 12.77
C ALA A 97 2.44 11.65 14.20
N ASP A 98 1.33 10.94 14.43
CA ASP A 98 1.02 10.35 15.72
C ASP A 98 1.90 9.11 16.02
N ALA A 99 2.08 8.22 15.05
CA ALA A 99 2.97 7.06 15.18
C ALA A 99 4.41 7.50 15.49
N GLU A 100 4.90 8.58 14.88
CA GLU A 100 6.23 9.16 15.14
C GLU A 100 6.43 9.61 16.58
N ARG A 101 5.38 10.07 17.26
CA ARG A 101 5.46 10.49 18.67
C ARG A 101 5.57 9.30 19.62
N HIS A 102 5.05 8.14 19.21
CA HIS A 102 4.96 6.94 20.04
C HIS A 102 6.02 5.88 19.70
N ALA A 103 6.62 5.98 18.52
CA ALA A 103 7.62 5.03 18.05
C ALA A 103 8.97 5.21 18.77
N THR A 104 9.70 4.10 18.89
CA THR A 104 11.10 4.15 19.34
C THR A 104 11.96 4.83 18.28
N PRO A 105 12.98 5.62 18.67
CA PRO A 105 13.93 6.18 17.72
C PRO A 105 14.56 5.10 16.86
N GLY A 106 14.44 5.22 15.53
CA GLY A 106 14.95 4.23 14.58
C GLY A 106 14.05 3.03 14.34
N ASP A 107 12.77 3.10 14.72
CA ASP A 107 11.77 2.07 14.38
C ASP A 107 11.78 1.77 12.85
N PRO A 108 12.15 0.54 12.45
CA PRO A 108 12.28 0.18 11.05
C PRO A 108 10.92 0.06 10.35
N ASP A 109 9.85 -0.31 11.07
CA ASP A 109 8.51 -0.42 10.52
C ASP A 109 7.98 0.96 10.11
N LEU A 110 8.11 1.94 11.01
CA LEU A 110 7.71 3.32 10.75
C LEU A 110 8.57 3.98 9.65
N ALA A 111 9.86 3.63 9.59
CA ALA A 111 10.74 4.13 8.53
C ALA A 111 10.28 3.68 7.13
N LEU A 112 9.85 2.42 7.00
CA LEU A 112 9.30 1.89 5.74
C LEU A 112 7.93 2.50 5.43
N ALA A 113 7.06 2.67 6.42
CA ALA A 113 5.77 3.32 6.24
C ALA A 113 5.93 4.77 5.73
N ARG A 114 6.87 5.54 6.29
CA ARG A 114 7.17 6.90 5.83
C ARG A 114 7.76 6.91 4.42
N ALA A 115 8.71 6.01 4.13
CA ALA A 115 9.29 5.91 2.80
C ALA A 115 8.22 5.60 1.74
N THR A 116 7.26 4.75 2.09
CA THR A 116 6.14 4.38 1.23
C THR A 116 5.18 5.54 1.02
N TRP A 117 4.80 6.25 2.10
CA TRP A 117 3.99 7.47 1.97
C TRP A 117 4.65 8.50 1.06
N ARG A 118 5.94 8.75 1.26
CA ARG A 118 6.71 9.67 0.41
C ARG A 118 6.68 9.24 -1.05
N TRP A 119 6.90 7.96 -1.34
CA TRP A 119 6.83 7.46 -2.71
C TRP A 119 5.44 7.68 -3.33
N LEU A 120 4.37 7.38 -2.58
CA LEU A 120 2.99 7.56 -3.01
C LEU A 120 2.64 9.02 -3.29
N GLU A 121 3.16 9.95 -2.47
CA GLU A 121 2.92 11.38 -2.55
C GLU A 121 3.72 12.07 -3.66
N GLU A 122 4.98 11.66 -3.85
CA GLU A 122 5.92 12.30 -4.78
C GLU A 122 5.93 11.69 -6.19
N THR A 123 5.50 10.43 -6.34
CA THR A 123 5.48 9.77 -7.65
C THR A 123 4.19 10.09 -8.37
N GLU A 124 4.29 10.68 -9.55
CA GLU A 124 3.14 10.88 -10.43
C GLU A 124 3.00 9.68 -11.37
N LEU A 125 1.77 9.17 -11.48
CA LEU A 125 1.37 8.17 -12.45
C LEU A 125 0.52 8.85 -13.51
N LEU A 126 0.63 8.35 -14.73
CA LEU A 126 -0.29 8.75 -15.78
C LEU A 126 -1.63 8.11 -15.43
N ALA A 127 -2.65 8.92 -15.14
CA ALA A 127 -4.01 8.41 -15.06
C ALA A 127 -4.31 7.85 -16.45
N ALA A 128 -4.32 6.53 -16.59
CA ALA A 128 -4.74 5.89 -17.82
C ALA A 128 -6.14 6.42 -18.14
N ASP A 129 -6.38 6.75 -19.40
CA ASP A 129 -7.74 7.00 -19.85
C ASP A 129 -8.51 5.69 -19.63
N LEU A 130 -9.34 5.64 -18.59
CA LEU A 130 -10.11 4.44 -18.24
C LEU A 130 -11.11 4.08 -19.35
N ASP A 131 -11.37 4.99 -20.30
CA ASP A 131 -12.15 4.72 -21.52
C ASP A 131 -11.38 3.82 -22.52
N ALA A 132 -10.07 3.65 -22.38
CA ALA A 132 -9.26 2.72 -23.18
C ALA A 132 -9.35 1.26 -22.70
N ILE A 133 -9.90 1.00 -21.50
CA ILE A 133 -10.10 -0.35 -20.93
C ILE A 133 -11.45 -0.92 -21.40
N GLY A 134 -11.77 -0.74 -22.68
CA GLY A 134 -12.79 -1.51 -23.39
C GLY A 134 -12.18 -2.78 -23.99
N PRO A 135 -13.00 -3.80 -24.36
CA PRO A 135 -12.47 -4.99 -25.03
C PRO A 135 -11.66 -4.56 -26.26
N ALA A 136 -10.41 -5.03 -26.33
CA ALA A 136 -9.47 -4.67 -27.38
C ALA A 136 -10.11 -4.87 -28.76
N SER A 137 -10.52 -3.77 -29.38
CA SER A 137 -10.91 -3.76 -30.79
C SER A 137 -9.66 -3.99 -31.61
N TRP A 138 -9.36 -5.25 -31.93
CA TRP A 138 -8.40 -5.62 -32.97
C TRP A 138 -8.93 -5.15 -34.33
N GLY A 139 -8.64 -3.89 -34.65
CA GLY A 139 -8.78 -3.32 -35.98
C GLY A 139 -7.56 -2.45 -36.26
N PRO A 140 -6.99 -2.47 -37.48
CA PRO A 140 -5.92 -1.54 -37.82
C PRO A 140 -6.53 -0.14 -37.93
N SER A 141 -6.38 0.67 -36.89
CA SER A 141 -6.72 2.10 -36.94
C SER A 141 -5.70 2.82 -37.81
N ALA A 142 -6.00 2.89 -39.10
CA ALA A 142 -5.41 3.88 -39.99
C ALA A 142 -5.99 5.26 -39.62
N ASP A 143 -5.10 6.22 -39.39
CA ASP A 143 -5.33 7.67 -39.42
C ASP A 143 -6.61 8.17 -38.73
N ALA A 144 -6.54 8.35 -37.41
CA ALA A 144 -7.37 9.32 -36.70
C ALA A 144 -6.44 10.28 -35.95
N ALA A 145 -6.68 11.57 -36.13
CA ALA A 145 -5.82 12.67 -35.74
C ALA A 145 -5.39 12.62 -34.26
N GLU A 146 -4.15 13.04 -34.00
CA GLU A 146 -3.66 13.47 -32.68
C GLU A 146 -4.45 14.71 -32.21
N GLU A 147 -5.71 14.53 -31.83
CA GLU A 147 -6.41 15.45 -30.95
C GLU A 147 -5.97 15.09 -29.52
N GLY A 148 -5.01 15.88 -29.02
CA GLY A 148 -4.21 15.55 -27.84
C GLY A 148 -5.01 15.02 -26.66
N GLU A 149 -4.85 13.71 -26.40
CA GLU A 149 -5.26 13.08 -25.15
C GLU A 149 -4.68 13.90 -23.99
N VAL A 150 -5.58 14.43 -23.14
CA VAL A 150 -5.19 15.19 -21.96
C VAL A 150 -4.57 14.21 -20.98
N ARG A 151 -3.25 14.09 -21.02
CA ARG A 151 -2.47 13.27 -20.09
C ARG A 151 -2.51 13.90 -18.70
N VAL A 152 -3.39 13.40 -17.85
CA VAL A 152 -3.49 13.82 -16.46
C VAL A 152 -2.46 13.02 -15.65
N TRP A 153 -1.48 13.74 -15.11
CA TRP A 153 -0.54 13.19 -14.13
C TRP A 153 -1.12 13.37 -12.74
N THR A 154 -1.20 12.30 -11.98
CA THR A 154 -1.73 12.31 -10.62
C THR A 154 -0.75 11.62 -9.66
N PRO A 155 -0.63 12.09 -8.42
CA PRO A 155 0.12 11.36 -7.40
C PRO A 155 -0.34 9.90 -7.29
N ALA A 156 0.59 8.98 -7.12
CA ALA A 156 0.34 7.55 -7.12
C ALA A 156 -0.73 7.13 -6.12
N TRP A 157 -0.84 7.81 -4.96
CA TRP A 157 -1.91 7.52 -4.01
C TRP A 157 -3.33 7.77 -4.55
N GLN A 158 -3.52 8.70 -5.49
CA GLN A 158 -4.85 8.99 -6.05
C GLN A 158 -5.36 7.84 -6.91
N LEU A 159 -4.46 7.09 -7.54
CA LEU A 159 -4.82 5.87 -8.27
C LEU A 159 -4.78 4.63 -7.36
N GLY A 160 -3.78 4.55 -6.48
CA GLY A 160 -3.59 3.43 -5.58
C GLY A 160 -4.75 3.26 -4.59
N LEU A 161 -5.30 4.35 -4.06
CA LEU A 161 -6.36 4.27 -3.07
C LEU A 161 -7.65 3.60 -3.59
N PRO A 162 -8.23 4.02 -4.74
CA PRO A 162 -9.38 3.31 -5.32
C PRO A 162 -9.04 1.86 -5.74
N LEU A 163 -7.81 1.57 -6.19
CA LEU A 163 -7.39 0.19 -6.45
C LEU A 163 -7.39 -0.67 -5.16
N GLY A 164 -6.85 -0.13 -4.06
CA GLY A 164 -6.88 -0.78 -2.76
C GLY A 164 -8.32 -0.95 -2.24
N HIS A 165 -9.19 0.03 -2.46
CA HIS A 165 -10.61 -0.05 -2.13
C HIS A 165 -11.30 -1.20 -2.85
N LEU A 166 -11.10 -1.31 -4.16
CA LEU A 166 -11.65 -2.38 -4.98
C LEU A 166 -11.13 -3.76 -4.54
N ALA A 167 -9.84 -3.88 -4.23
CA ALA A 167 -9.27 -5.15 -3.75
C ALA A 167 -9.97 -5.64 -2.46
N VAL A 168 -10.26 -4.73 -1.52
CA VAL A 168 -11.00 -5.04 -0.28
C VAL A 168 -12.47 -5.39 -0.57
N HIS A 169 -13.06 -4.87 -1.64
CA HIS A 169 -14.42 -5.23 -2.06
C HIS A 169 -14.53 -6.62 -2.69
N LEU A 170 -13.45 -7.10 -3.31
CA LEU A 170 -13.41 -8.39 -4.01
C LEU A 170 -12.98 -9.57 -3.14
N CYS A 171 -12.56 -9.31 -1.89
CA CYS A 171 -12.23 -10.31 -0.88
C CYS A 171 -13.44 -10.72 -0.04
#